data_AF-A0A843HLC9-F1
#
_entry.id   AF-A0A843HLC9-F1
#
_cell.length_a   1.000
_cell.length_b   1.000
_cell.length_c   1.000
_cell.angle_alpha   90.00
_cell.angle_beta   90.00
_cell.angle_gamma   90.00
#
_symmetry.space_group_name_H-M   'P 1'
#
loop_
_entity.id
_entity.type
_entity.pdbx_description
1 polymer ?
#
loop_
_entity_poly.entity_id
_entity_poly.type
_entity_poly.pdbx_seq_one_letter_code
_entity_poly.pdbx_strand_id
1 'polypeptide(L)' 'VALHQLEDAGYVEKVDAGRIITPEGRSFLDNTSAELIKDIPELSKY' A
#
# COMPACT_ATOMS: atom_id res chain seq x y z
N VAL A 1 12.75 13.41 0.33
CA VAL A 1 13.15 12.65 1.53
C VAL A 1 12.13 11.62 2.02
N ALA A 2 10.86 11.59 1.58
CA ALA A 2 9.93 10.51 1.94
C ALA A 2 10.01 9.26 1.01
N LEU A 3 10.18 9.47 -0.31
CA LEU A 3 10.23 8.36 -1.26
C LEU A 3 11.42 7.41 -1.03
N HIS A 4 12.58 7.93 -0.62
CA HIS A 4 13.72 7.10 -0.28
C HIS A 4 13.45 6.20 0.93
N GLN A 5 12.69 6.69 1.92
CA GLN A 5 12.32 5.86 3.07
C GLN A 5 11.35 4.74 2.67
N LEU A 6 10.46 4.99 1.72
CA LEU A 6 9.56 3.96 1.19
C LEU A 6 10.31 2.94 0.31
N GLU A 7 11.34 3.38 -0.41
CA GLU A 7 12.27 2.52 -1.16
C GLU A 7 13.08 1.65 -0.18
N ASP A 8 13.67 2.23 0.87
CA ASP A 8 14.44 1.53 1.91
C ASP A 8 13.58 0.55 2.72
N ALA A 9 12.30 0.89 2.95
CA ALA A 9 11.32 0.02 3.60
C ALA A 9 10.78 -1.08 2.68
N GLY A 10 11.13 -1.07 1.39
CA GLY A 10 10.71 -2.08 0.42
C GLY A 10 9.25 -1.97 -0.04
N TYR A 11 8.58 -0.85 0.18
CA TYR A 11 7.18 -0.65 -0.24
C TYR A 11 7.04 -0.11 -1.66
N VAL A 12 8.07 0.56 -2.17
CA VAL A 12 8.14 1.00 -3.56
C VAL A 12 9.51 0.67 -4.12
N GLU A 13 9.58 0.50 -5.43
CA GLU A 13 10.83 0.27 -6.13
C GLU A 13 10.96 1.21 -7.32
N LYS A 14 12.20 1.47 -7.72
CA LYS A 14 12.51 2.31 -8.87
C LYS A 14 12.60 1.45 -10.13
N VAL A 15 11.91 1.89 -11.17
CA VAL A 15 11.97 1.34 -12.53
C VAL A 15 12.33 2.44 -13.51
N ASP A 16 12.64 2.09 -14.76
CA ASP A 16 13.02 3.08 -15.79
C ASP A 16 11.94 4.15 -16.00
N ALA A 17 10.67 3.77 -15.86
CA ALA A 17 9.52 4.66 -16.04
C ALA A 17 9.14 5.47 -14.77
N GLY A 18 9.82 5.29 -13.63
CA GLY A 18 9.49 5.97 -12.38
C GLY A 18 9.60 5.10 -11.14
N ARG A 19 8.58 5.12 -10.29
CA ARG A 19 8.45 4.21 -9.14
C ARG A 19 7.16 3.44 -9.24
N ILE A 20 7.20 2.18 -8.83
CA ILE A 20 6.02 1.33 -8.72
C ILE A 20 5.91 0.79 -7.29
N ILE A 21 4.71 0.35 -6.91
CA ILE A 21 4.48 -0.33 -5.64
C ILE A 21 4.98 -1.78 -5.74
N THR A 22 5.64 -2.26 -4.69
CA THR A 22 6.05 -3.67 -4.58
C THR A 22 4.87 -4.54 -4.15
N PRO A 23 4.96 -5.88 -4.25
CA PRO A 23 3.98 -6.78 -3.65
C PRO A 23 3.77 -6.51 -2.14
N GLU A 24 4.85 -6.24 -1.41
CA GLU A 24 4.84 -5.95 0.03
C GLU A 24 4.11 -4.63 0.33
N GLY A 25 4.40 -3.58 -0.44
CA GLY A 25 3.71 -2.29 -0.33
C GLY A 25 2.22 -2.42 -0.61
N ARG A 26 1.83 -3.23 -1.60
CA ARG A 26 0.42 -3.50 -1.90
C ARG A 26 -0.26 -4.24 -0.75
N SER A 27 0.34 -5.33 -0.26
CA SER A 27 -0.22 -6.07 0.87
C SER A 27 -0.36 -5.22 2.13
N PHE A 28 0.59 -4.32 2.39
CA PHE A 28 0.48 -3.39 3.52
C PHE A 28 -0.75 -2.47 3.41
N LEU A 29 -0.98 -1.88 2.23
CA LEU A 29 -2.14 -1.02 1.99
C LEU A 29 -3.45 -1.81 2.03
N ASP A 30 -3.49 -2.99 1.41
CA ASP A 30 -4.68 -3.85 1.39
C ASP A 30 -5.08 -4.29 2.80
N ASN A 31 -4.12 -4.74 3.61
CA ASN A 31 -4.38 -5.14 4.99
C ASN A 31 -4.88 -3.97 5.84
N THR A 32 -4.25 -2.80 5.70
CA THR A 32 -4.67 -1.59 6.44
C THR A 32 -6.09 -1.17 6.04
N SER A 33 -6.40 -1.25 4.75
CA SER A 33 -7.72 -0.94 4.20
C SER A 33 -8.77 -1.95 4.67
N ALA A 34 -8.41 -3.23 4.76
CA ALA A 34 -9.27 -4.30 5.26
C ALA A 34 -9.59 -4.16 6.76
N GLU A 35 -8.70 -3.56 7.56
CA GLU A 35 -9.03 -3.20 8.93
C GLU A 35 -9.97 -1.99 8.98
N LEU A 36 -9.72 -0.96 8.17
CA LEU A 36 -10.54 0.25 8.13
C LEU A 36 -11.99 -0.02 7.68
N ILE A 37 -12.20 -0.90 6.70
CA ILE A 37 -13.55 -1.18 6.18
C ILE A 37 -14.47 -1.84 7.23
N LYS A 38 -13.92 -2.49 8.26
CA LYS A 38 -14.71 -3.06 9.37
C LYS A 38 -15.48 -2.00 10.13
N ASP A 39 -14.98 -0.75 10.11
CA ASP A 39 -15.60 0.39 10.76
C ASP A 39 -16.68 1.05 9.89
N ILE A 40 -16.93 0.54 8.67
CA ILE A 40 -17.93 1.06 7.72
C ILE A 40 -18.93 -0.06 7.36
N PRO A 41 -19.92 -0.34 8.24
CA PRO A 41 -20.85 -1.46 8.07
C PRO A 41 -21.63 -1.47 6.75
N GLU A 42 -21.87 -0.28 6.18
CA GLU A 42 -22.60 -0.09 4.93
C GLU A 42 -21.89 -0.71 3.71
N LEU A 43 -20.57 -0.91 3.80
CA LEU A 43 -19.76 -1.48 2.73
C LEU A 43 -19.66 -3.00 2.77
N SER A 44 -20.25 -3.68 3.76
CA SER A 44 -20.20 -5.14 3.94
C SER A 44 -20.74 -5.99 2.77
N LYS A 45 -21.43 -5.37 1.82
CA LYS A 45 -21.98 -6.03 0.62
C LYS A 45 -21.02 -6.06 -0.58
N TYR A 46 -19.90 -5.36 -0.49
CA TYR A 46 -18.91 -5.18 -1.55
C TYR A 46 -17.56 -5.73 -1.09
#